data_AF-A0A142X6F4-F1
#
_entry.id   AF-A0A142X6F4-F1
#
_cell.length_a   1.000
_cell.length_b   1.000
_cell.length_c   1.000
_cell.angle_alpha   90.00
_cell.angle_beta   90.00
_cell.angle_gamma   90.00
#
_symmetry.space_group_name_H-M   'P 1'
#
loop_
_entity.id
_entity.type
_entity.pdbx_description
1 polymer ?
#
loop_
_entity_poly.entity_id
_entity_poly.type
_entity_poly.pdbx_seq_one_letter_code
_entity_poly.pdbx_strand_id
1 'polypeptide(L)'
;MRCSQLLPMALVVAAGLLNGCGPAPSAPPAAPPPPASATASTAADHSGWWCTEHGMPEGVCAQCNSKLAAEFKKKGDWCKEHDRPESQCLLCHPDLEGKFAAQYEAKYGKKPPKPELN
;
A
#
# COMPACT_ATOMS: atom_id res chain seq x y z
N MET A 1 -32.10 -22.28 11.45
CA MET A 1 -32.82 -22.89 12.61
C MET A 1 -32.27 -24.29 12.85
N ARG A 2 -32.07 -24.64 14.12
CA ARG A 2 -31.47 -25.86 14.72
C ARG A 2 -29.94 -25.78 14.90
N CYS A 3 -29.49 -25.40 16.09
CA CYS A 3 -29.36 -26.19 17.34
C CYS A 3 -28.01 -26.92 17.35
N SER A 4 -27.09 -26.47 18.22
CA SER A 4 -26.75 -27.17 19.49
C SER A 4 -25.85 -28.38 19.23
N GLN A 5 -24.76 -28.65 19.94
CA GLN A 5 -24.48 -28.40 21.34
C GLN A 5 -23.03 -28.84 21.63
N LEU A 6 -22.40 -28.17 22.60
CA LEU A 6 -21.48 -28.70 23.63
C LEU A 6 -20.19 -29.48 23.27
N LEU A 7 -19.09 -28.86 23.73
CA LEU A 7 -17.90 -29.39 24.42
C LEU A 7 -17.99 -30.86 24.89
N PRO A 8 -16.85 -31.59 24.92
CA PRO A 8 -16.11 -31.62 26.18
C PRO A 8 -14.57 -31.75 26.09
N MET A 9 -13.95 -31.27 27.16
CA MET A 9 -12.83 -31.83 27.94
C MET A 9 -11.48 -32.23 27.30
N ALA A 10 -10.46 -31.74 28.04
CA ALA A 10 -9.28 -32.44 28.53
C ALA A 10 -7.96 -31.93 27.93
N LEU A 11 -7.18 -31.13 28.67
CA LEU A 11 -6.14 -31.57 29.64
C LEU A 11 -4.98 -32.26 28.89
N VAL A 12 -3.79 -31.63 28.89
CA VAL A 12 -2.51 -32.18 29.39
C VAL A 12 -1.37 -31.20 29.08
N VAL A 13 -0.61 -30.94 30.15
CA VAL A 13 0.61 -30.15 30.30
C VAL A 13 1.79 -30.80 29.56
N ALA A 14 2.67 -30.01 28.95
CA ALA A 14 4.06 -30.42 28.74
C ALA A 14 5.00 -29.20 28.72
N ALA A 15 5.70 -29.03 29.83
CA ALA A 15 6.85 -28.15 29.98
C ALA A 15 8.04 -28.72 29.17
N GLY A 16 8.68 -27.87 28.36
CA GLY A 16 9.92 -28.18 27.65
C GLY A 16 10.91 -27.03 27.82
N LEU A 17 11.71 -27.09 28.90
CA LEU A 17 12.82 -26.19 29.18
C LEU A 17 14.09 -26.75 28.54
N LEU A 18 14.48 -26.28 27.35
CA LEU A 18 15.79 -26.58 26.77
C LEU A 18 16.27 -25.42 25.88
N ASN A 19 17.16 -24.58 26.42
CA ASN A 19 18.33 -24.00 25.74
C ASN A 19 19.05 -23.10 26.76
N GLY A 20 20.20 -23.48 27.31
CA GLY A 20 21.45 -23.55 26.56
C GLY A 20 22.12 -22.17 26.61
N CYS A 21 22.80 -21.86 27.72
CA CYS A 21 23.52 -20.61 27.93
C CYS A 21 25.03 -20.87 27.78
N GLY A 22 25.66 -20.28 26.77
CA GLY A 22 27.08 -20.40 26.43
C GLY A 22 27.52 -19.28 25.47
N PRO A 23 28.81 -18.91 25.42
CA PRO A 23 29.24 -17.53 25.71
C PRO A 23 29.71 -16.72 24.48
N ALA A 24 30.11 -15.46 24.75
CA ALA A 24 31.20 -14.67 24.13
C ALA A 24 30.78 -13.25 23.63
N PRO A 25 31.72 -12.36 23.26
CA PRO A 25 31.96 -11.08 23.94
C PRO A 25 31.36 -9.90 23.16
N SER A 26 30.86 -8.89 23.86
CA SER A 26 30.32 -7.68 23.24
C SER A 26 31.45 -6.72 22.84
N ALA A 27 31.76 -6.69 21.54
CA ALA A 27 32.28 -5.50 20.88
C ALA A 27 31.15 -4.47 20.72
N PRO A 28 31.42 -3.15 20.72
CA PRO A 28 30.37 -2.14 20.64
C PRO A 28 29.74 -2.13 19.24
N PRO A 29 28.40 -2.00 19.11
CA PRO A 29 27.78 -1.84 17.81
C PRO A 29 28.04 -0.45 17.25
N ALA A 30 28.61 -0.43 16.04
CA ALA A 30 28.58 0.73 15.17
C ALA A 30 27.12 1.14 14.92
N ALA A 31 26.84 2.43 15.03
CA ALA A 31 25.52 3.00 14.79
C ALA A 31 25.01 2.63 13.37
N PRO A 32 23.72 2.31 13.20
CA PRO A 32 23.16 2.17 11.86
C PRO A 32 23.17 3.54 11.16
N PRO A 33 23.44 3.60 9.85
CA PRO A 33 23.21 4.82 9.09
C PRO A 33 21.72 5.20 9.19
N PRO A 34 21.37 6.50 9.17
CA PRO A 34 19.97 6.91 9.17
C PRO A 34 19.26 6.25 7.98
N PRO A 35 17.95 5.93 8.10
CA PRO A 35 17.19 5.57 6.92
C PRO A 35 17.32 6.74 5.95
N ALA A 36 17.85 6.45 4.76
CA ALA A 36 17.67 7.31 3.59
C ALA A 36 16.18 7.27 3.22
N SER A 37 15.36 7.85 4.09
CA SER A 37 14.01 8.28 3.75
C SER A 37 14.17 9.47 2.84
N ALA A 38 13.83 9.23 1.59
CA ALA A 38 13.32 10.18 0.62
C ALA A 38 13.36 11.64 1.08
N THR A 39 14.18 12.42 0.38
CA THR A 39 13.96 13.85 0.17
C THR A 39 12.46 14.14 0.12
N ALA A 40 12.01 14.90 1.12
CA ALA A 40 10.67 15.42 1.19
C ALA A 40 10.39 16.23 -0.09
N SER A 41 9.64 15.63 -1.01
CA SER A 41 8.70 16.43 -1.81
C SER A 41 7.66 16.94 -0.82
N THR A 42 7.42 18.25 -0.83
CA THR A 42 6.32 18.91 -0.10
C THR A 42 5.07 18.06 -0.22
N ALA A 43 4.76 17.33 0.85
CA ALA A 43 3.86 16.19 0.79
C ALA A 43 2.42 16.69 0.87
N ALA A 44 1.67 16.47 -0.20
CA ALA A 44 0.24 16.24 -0.06
C ALA A 44 0.04 15.14 1.00
N ASP A 45 -0.99 15.26 1.83
CA ASP A 45 -1.29 14.28 2.87
C ASP A 45 -1.67 12.93 2.22
N HIS A 46 -0.68 12.07 1.97
CA HIS A 46 -0.84 10.71 1.44
C HIS A 46 -1.23 9.70 2.53
N SER A 47 -1.73 10.19 3.68
CA SER A 47 -2.18 9.38 4.81
C SER A 47 -3.51 8.66 4.51
N GLY A 48 -4.25 9.15 3.52
CA GLY A 48 -5.57 8.65 3.13
C GLY A 48 -5.54 7.46 2.17
N TRP A 49 -6.72 6.88 1.92
CA TRP A 49 -6.89 5.83 0.91
C TRP A 49 -6.98 6.38 -0.52
N TRP A 50 -7.29 7.66 -0.69
CA TRP A 50 -7.56 8.30 -1.98
C TRP A 50 -6.53 9.40 -2.27
N CYS A 51 -5.98 9.38 -3.48
CA CYS A 51 -5.12 10.43 -3.99
C CYS A 51 -5.99 11.49 -4.67
N THR A 52 -6.14 12.65 -4.03
CA THR A 52 -6.97 13.74 -4.58
C THR A 52 -6.38 14.28 -5.87
N GLU A 53 -5.06 14.48 -5.93
CA GLU A 53 -4.36 15.03 -7.10
C GLU A 53 -4.57 14.15 -8.34
N HIS A 54 -4.44 12.83 -8.20
CA HIS A 54 -4.41 11.92 -9.33
C HIS A 54 -5.70 11.13 -9.56
N GLY A 55 -6.69 11.29 -8.67
CA GLY A 55 -8.05 10.77 -8.86
C GLY A 55 -8.16 9.25 -8.76
N MET A 56 -7.34 8.63 -7.91
CA MET A 56 -7.32 7.18 -7.76
C MET A 56 -6.89 6.74 -6.35
N PRO A 57 -7.06 5.46 -5.97
CA PRO A 57 -6.62 5.01 -4.66
C PRO A 57 -5.09 5.15 -4.50
N GLU A 58 -4.64 5.65 -3.36
CA GLU A 58 -3.22 5.89 -3.06
C GLU A 58 -2.37 4.62 -3.26
N GLY A 59 -2.90 3.47 -2.85
CA GLY A 59 -2.21 2.18 -2.97
C GLY A 59 -1.94 1.72 -4.40
N VAL A 60 -2.56 2.34 -5.41
CA VAL A 60 -2.32 2.04 -6.83
C VAL A 60 -1.77 3.23 -7.61
N CYS A 61 -1.64 4.41 -7.00
CA CYS A 61 -1.19 5.61 -7.66
C CYS A 61 0.30 5.54 -8.00
N ALA A 62 0.61 5.30 -9.28
CA ALA A 62 1.99 5.22 -9.72
C ALA A 62 2.70 6.58 -9.75
N GLN A 63 1.93 7.67 -9.83
CA GLN A 63 2.48 9.03 -9.75
C GLN A 63 3.00 9.36 -8.34
N CYS A 64 2.38 8.80 -7.29
CA CYS A 64 2.85 8.93 -5.91
C CYS A 64 3.84 7.83 -5.50
N ASN A 65 3.87 6.70 -6.21
CA ASN A 65 4.72 5.56 -5.88
C ASN A 65 5.63 5.16 -7.05
N SER A 66 6.87 5.62 -7.00
CA SER A 66 7.89 5.34 -8.03
C SER A 66 8.17 3.84 -8.23
N LYS A 67 7.97 3.01 -7.20
CA LYS A 67 8.11 1.56 -7.34
C LYS A 67 6.97 0.99 -8.18
N LEU A 68 5.73 1.43 -7.99
CA LEU A 68 4.62 1.05 -8.87
C LEU A 68 4.85 1.56 -10.30
N ALA A 69 5.29 2.81 -10.47
CA ALA A 69 5.63 3.33 -11.80
C ALA A 69 6.66 2.47 -12.53
N ALA A 70 7.72 2.04 -11.84
CA ALA A 70 8.72 1.14 -12.40
C ALA A 70 8.12 -0.22 -12.81
N GLU A 71 7.19 -0.77 -12.02
CA GLU A 71 6.52 -2.03 -12.35
C GLU A 71 5.60 -1.89 -13.58
N PHE A 72 4.87 -0.77 -13.71
CA PHE A 72 4.06 -0.48 -14.91
C PHE A 72 4.93 -0.32 -16.15
N LYS A 73 6.06 0.39 -16.06
CA LYS A 73 7.06 0.51 -17.14
C LYS A 73 7.58 -0.85 -17.59
N LYS A 74 7.94 -1.74 -16.64
CA LYS A 74 8.40 -3.10 -16.96
C LYS A 74 7.34 -3.93 -17.67
N LYS A 75 6.07 -3.71 -17.35
CA LYS A 75 4.93 -4.38 -17.99
C LYS A 75 4.56 -3.79 -19.36
N GLY A 76 5.19 -2.68 -19.75
CA GLY A 76 4.85 -1.96 -20.98
C GLY A 76 3.59 -1.10 -20.88
N ASP A 77 3.01 -0.96 -19.69
CA ASP A 77 1.83 -0.12 -19.44
C ASP A 77 2.30 1.30 -19.12
N TRP A 78 2.72 2.05 -20.14
CA TRP A 78 3.26 3.40 -19.94
C TRP A 78 2.87 4.34 -21.08
N CYS A 79 2.09 5.37 -20.74
CA CYS A 79 1.84 6.50 -21.61
C CYS A 79 3.06 7.43 -21.60
N LYS A 80 3.76 7.54 -22.73
CA LYS A 80 4.95 8.38 -22.88
C LYS A 80 4.64 9.87 -22.97
N GLU A 81 3.46 10.23 -23.47
CA GLU A 81 3.06 11.64 -23.65
C GLU A 81 2.79 12.32 -22.30
N HIS A 82 2.32 11.55 -21.32
CA HIS A 82 1.84 12.05 -20.04
C HIS A 82 2.58 11.43 -18.83
N ASP A 83 3.72 10.78 -19.09
CA ASP A 83 4.62 10.15 -18.11
C ASP A 83 3.92 9.43 -16.94
N ARG A 84 2.92 8.61 -17.27
CA ARG A 84 2.17 7.81 -16.29
C ARG A 84 1.72 6.48 -16.88
N PRO A 85 1.31 5.49 -16.06
CA PRO A 85 0.82 4.23 -16.60
C PRO A 85 -0.36 4.44 -17.53
N GLU A 86 -0.40 3.70 -18.63
CA GLU A 86 -1.49 3.83 -19.60
C GLU A 86 -2.83 3.48 -18.95
N SER A 87 -2.84 2.44 -18.10
CA SER A 87 -3.97 2.08 -17.21
C SER A 87 -4.35 3.10 -16.13
N GLN A 88 -3.63 4.22 -16.03
CA GLN A 88 -3.90 5.33 -15.10
C GLN A 88 -3.95 6.68 -15.82
N CYS A 89 -3.84 6.69 -17.15
CA CYS A 89 -3.78 7.93 -17.92
C CYS A 89 -5.17 8.48 -18.21
N LEU A 90 -5.70 9.29 -17.29
CA LEU A 90 -7.02 9.92 -17.44
C LEU A 90 -7.10 10.92 -18.62
N LEU A 91 -5.94 11.44 -19.07
CA LEU A 91 -5.86 12.32 -20.24
C LEU A 91 -6.07 11.55 -21.56
N CYS A 92 -5.51 10.35 -21.68
CA CYS A 92 -5.71 9.48 -22.84
C CYS A 92 -7.00 8.63 -22.74
N HIS A 93 -7.39 8.27 -21.51
CA HIS A 93 -8.49 7.34 -21.22
C HIS A 93 -9.43 7.95 -20.15
N PRO A 94 -10.30 8.90 -20.52
CA PRO A 94 -11.22 9.52 -19.58
C PRO A 94 -12.25 8.53 -18.99
N ASP A 95 -12.44 7.36 -19.61
CA ASP A 95 -13.30 6.29 -19.05
C ASP A 95 -12.76 5.72 -17.74
N LEU A 96 -11.44 5.79 -17.53
CA LEU A 96 -10.80 5.33 -16.30
C LEU A 96 -11.20 6.18 -15.09
N GLU A 97 -11.50 7.47 -15.29
CA GLU A 97 -11.93 8.37 -14.22
C GLU A 97 -13.22 7.83 -13.58
N GLY A 98 -14.18 7.39 -14.41
CA GLY A 98 -15.41 6.77 -13.95
C GLY A 98 -15.18 5.47 -13.18
N LYS A 99 -14.20 4.66 -13.59
CA LYS A 99 -13.84 3.40 -12.90
C LYS A 99 -13.28 3.67 -11.50
N PHE A 100 -12.35 4.61 -11.37
CA PHE A 100 -11.79 4.97 -10.06
C PHE A 100 -12.82 5.71 -9.19
N ALA A 101 -13.64 6.57 -9.78
CA ALA A 101 -14.72 7.26 -9.08
C ALA A 101 -15.75 6.28 -8.50
N ALA A 102 -16.13 5.25 -9.23
CA ALA A 102 -17.02 4.21 -8.73
C ALA A 102 -16.44 3.48 -7.51
N GLN A 103 -15.12 3.26 -7.46
CA GLN A 103 -14.46 2.68 -6.29
C GLN A 103 -14.51 3.61 -5.07
N TYR A 104 -14.34 4.92 -5.30
CA TYR A 104 -14.49 5.91 -4.24
C TYR A 104 -15.93 5.98 -3.73
N GLU A 105 -16.91 6.03 -4.63
CA GLU A 105 -18.34 6.04 -4.29
C GLU A 105 -18.76 4.78 -3.54
N ALA A 106 -18.26 3.60 -3.94
CA ALA A 106 -18.52 2.36 -3.22
C ALA A 106 -18.01 2.38 -1.77
N LYS A 107 -16.92 3.11 -1.51
CA LYS A 107 -16.32 3.21 -0.16
C LYS A 107 -16.94 4.32 0.69
N TYR A 108 -17.26 5.45 0.09
CA TYR A 108 -17.65 6.67 0.82
C TYR A 108 -19.10 7.13 0.59
N GLY A 109 -19.82 6.52 -0.36
CA GLY A 109 -21.20 6.87 -0.69
C GLY A 109 -21.39 8.24 -1.35
N LYS A 110 -20.30 8.86 -1.81
CA LYS A 110 -20.29 10.18 -2.46
C LYS A 110 -19.24 10.24 -3.56
N LYS A 111 -19.39 11.15 -4.52
CA LYS A 111 -18.43 11.34 -5.62
C LYS A 111 -17.05 11.76 -5.10
N PRO A 112 -15.95 11.30 -5.73
CA PRO A 112 -14.61 11.75 -5.37
C PRO A 112 -14.42 13.25 -5.63
N PRO A 113 -13.45 13.87 -4.94
CA PRO A 113 -12.96 15.18 -5.36
C PRO A 113 -12.39 15.10 -6.79
N LYS A 114 -12.48 16.22 -7.51
CA LYS A 114 -11.98 16.30 -8.90
C LYS A 114 -10.45 16.21 -8.90
N PRO A 115 -9.85 15.34 -9.74
CA PRO A 115 -8.41 15.26 -9.86
C PRO A 115 -7.80 16.45 -10.60
N GLU A 116 -6.55 16.74 -10.27
CA GLU A 116 -5.68 17.70 -10.94
C GLU A 116 -4.90 16.97 -12.04
N LEU A 117 -5.46 17.00 -13.26
CA LEU A 117 -4.86 16.37 -14.43
C LEU A 117 -3.89 17.35 -15.09
N ASN A 118 -2.62 17.26 -14.71
CA ASN A 118 -1.51 18.01 -15.32
C ASN A 118 -0.75 17.20 -16.36
#